data_AF-A0A2M9TD22-F1
#
_entry.id   AF-A0A2M9TD22-F1
#
_cell.length_a   1.000
_cell.length_b   1.000
_cell.length_c   1.000
_cell.angle_alpha   90.00
_cell.angle_beta   90.00
_cell.angle_gamma   90.00
#
_symmetry.space_group_name_H-M   'P 1'
#
loop_
_entity.id
_entity.type
_entity.pdbx_description
1 polymer ?
#
loop_
_entity_poly.entity_id
_entity_poly.type
_entity_poly.pdbx_seq_one_letter_code
_entity_poly.pdbx_strand_id
1 'polypeptide(L)'
;MATINTSFAALKAQQNLNNTGAKLSTSIERLSSGLRINSAKDDAAGQAIGNRMATNLQANSTITRGINDSVSLGFVRKVSSQAAVYACHAYHRPKAAC
;
A
#
# COMPACT_ATOMS: atom_id res chain seq x y z
N MET A 1 -26.65 43.24 -38.20
CA MET A 1 -26.40 42.00 -37.44
C MET A 1 -25.48 41.15 -38.34
N ALA A 2 -24.25 40.81 -37.99
CA ALA A 2 -23.73 40.40 -36.70
C ALA A 2 -22.53 41.24 -36.25
N THR A 3 -22.60 41.67 -35.00
CA THR A 3 -21.47 41.99 -34.15
C THR A 3 -20.49 40.80 -34.12
N ILE A 4 -19.34 40.91 -34.77
CA ILE A 4 -18.22 39.99 -34.53
C ILE A 4 -17.52 40.49 -33.26
N ASN A 5 -18.14 40.23 -32.11
CA ASN A 5 -17.70 40.64 -30.76
C ASN A 5 -16.61 39.71 -30.17
N THR A 6 -15.90 38.95 -30.98
CA THR A 6 -14.80 38.09 -30.51
C THR A 6 -13.47 38.67 -30.97
N SER A 7 -12.95 39.66 -30.24
CA SER A 7 -11.57 40.11 -30.43
C SER A 7 -10.61 38.93 -30.25
N PHE A 8 -9.57 38.83 -31.07
CA PHE A 8 -8.52 37.81 -30.92
C PHE A 8 -7.97 37.75 -29.48
N ALA A 9 -7.87 38.91 -28.82
CA ALA A 9 -7.54 39.02 -27.40
C ALA A 9 -8.56 38.35 -26.47
N ALA A 10 -9.87 38.49 -26.74
CA ALA A 10 -10.94 37.84 -25.98
C ALA A 10 -10.94 36.32 -26.18
N LEU A 11 -10.71 35.85 -27.42
CA LEU A 11 -10.57 34.42 -27.70
C LEU A 11 -9.35 33.82 -26.99
N LYS A 12 -8.21 34.53 -27.00
CA LYS A 12 -7.00 34.12 -26.29
C LYS A 12 -7.18 34.13 -24.77
N ALA A 13 -7.88 35.13 -24.24
CA ALA A 13 -8.26 35.17 -22.83
C ALA A 13 -9.16 33.99 -22.47
N GLN A 14 -10.14 33.63 -23.31
CA GLN A 14 -11.02 32.50 -23.08
C GLN A 14 -10.30 31.14 -23.16
N GLN A 15 -9.36 30.98 -24.09
CA GLN A 15 -8.47 29.80 -24.14
C GLN A 15 -7.58 29.71 -22.89
N ASN A 16 -7.01 30.82 -22.43
CA ASN A 16 -6.22 30.86 -21.20
C ASN A 16 -7.06 30.56 -19.96
N LEU A 17 -8.31 31.04 -19.91
CA LEU A 17 -9.25 30.72 -18.84
C LEU A 17 -9.58 29.22 -18.83
N ASN A 18 -9.85 28.62 -19.99
CA ASN A 18 -10.09 27.18 -20.09
C ASN A 18 -8.87 26.36 -19.63
N ASN A 19 -7.66 26.75 -20.05
CA ASN A 19 -6.42 26.12 -19.60
C ASN A 19 -6.19 26.28 -18.09
N THR A 20 -6.53 27.43 -17.53
CA THR A 20 -6.40 27.70 -16.09
C THR A 20 -7.43 26.91 -15.29
N GLY A 21 -8.66 26.79 -15.78
CA GLY A 21 -9.71 25.95 -15.19
C GLY A 21 -9.33 24.47 -15.17
N ALA A 22 -8.75 23.96 -16.26
CA ALA A 22 -8.23 22.59 -16.30
C ALA A 22 -7.11 22.35 -15.27
N LYS A 23 -6.13 23.26 -15.18
CA LYS A 23 -5.04 23.19 -14.19
C LYS A 23 -5.55 23.28 -12.74
N LEU A 24 -6.57 24.11 -12.50
CA LEU A 24 -7.21 24.22 -11.19
C LEU A 24 -7.91 22.91 -10.82
N SER A 25 -8.65 22.31 -11.74
CA SER A 25 -9.32 21.01 -11.53
C SER A 25 -8.32 19.92 -11.14
N THR A 26 -7.19 19.81 -11.85
CA THR A 26 -6.12 18.85 -11.50
C THR A 26 -5.49 19.14 -10.13
N SER A 27 -5.33 20.42 -9.78
CA SER A 27 -4.81 20.81 -8.46
C SER A 27 -5.76 20.43 -7.33
N ILE A 28 -7.07 20.61 -7.52
CA ILE A 28 -8.10 20.18 -6.57
C ILE A 28 -8.11 18.66 -6.43
N GLU A 29 -7.97 17.92 -7.53
CA GLU A 29 -7.93 16.46 -7.51
C GLU A 29 -6.73 15.93 -6.69
N ARG A 30 -5.55 16.53 -6.87
CA ARG A 30 -4.32 16.19 -6.10
C ARG A 30 -4.45 16.59 -4.63
N LEU A 31 -5.10 17.71 -4.33
CA LEU A 31 -5.38 18.12 -2.96
C LEU A 31 -6.37 17.18 -2.27
N SER A 32 -7.43 16.76 -2.99
CA SER A 32 -8.48 15.88 -2.45
C SER A 32 -8.00 14.44 -2.25
N SER A 33 -7.15 13.93 -3.14
CA SER A 33 -6.57 12.58 -3.03
C SER A 33 -5.36 12.54 -2.10
N GLY A 34 -4.66 13.67 -1.93
CA GLY A 34 -3.34 13.73 -1.31
C GLY A 34 -2.23 13.05 -2.13
N LEU A 35 -2.55 12.52 -3.32
CA LEU A 35 -1.64 11.78 -4.18
C LEU A 35 -1.06 12.71 -5.25
N ARG A 36 0.28 12.70 -5.38
CA ARG A 36 0.96 13.43 -6.47
C ARG A 36 0.64 12.86 -7.85
N ILE A 37 0.39 11.56 -7.96
CA ILE A 37 0.02 10.90 -9.21
C ILE A 37 -1.39 10.39 -9.00
N ASN A 38 -2.36 11.10 -9.58
CA ASN A 38 -3.78 10.82 -9.34
C ASN A 38 -4.38 9.93 -10.43
N SER A 39 -3.76 9.90 -11.63
CA SER A 39 -4.18 9.04 -12.74
C SER A 39 -2.98 8.36 -13.41
N ALA A 40 -3.19 7.14 -13.94
CA ALA A 40 -2.21 6.47 -14.80
C ALA A 40 -2.00 7.23 -16.14
N LYS A 41 -2.86 8.20 -16.45
CA LYS A 41 -2.74 9.07 -17.62
C LYS A 41 -1.69 10.16 -17.42
N ASP A 42 -1.46 10.61 -16.18
CA ASP A 42 -0.47 11.63 -15.85
C ASP A 42 0.94 11.04 -15.66
N ASP A 43 1.05 9.83 -15.09
CA ASP A 43 2.32 9.09 -14.98
C ASP A 43 2.08 7.58 -14.78
N ALA A 44 1.97 6.83 -15.89
CA ALA A 44 1.74 5.38 -15.86
C ALA A 44 2.87 4.61 -15.16
N ALA A 45 4.13 5.08 -15.29
CA ALA A 45 5.28 4.41 -14.69
C ALA A 45 5.34 4.65 -13.18
N GLY A 46 5.13 5.89 -12.74
CA GLY A 46 5.06 6.25 -11.32
C GLY A 46 3.87 5.59 -10.61
N GLN A 47 2.72 5.48 -11.28
CA GLN A 47 1.55 4.77 -10.73
C GLN A 47 1.80 3.24 -10.64
N ALA A 48 2.43 2.62 -11.65
CA ALA A 48 2.79 1.21 -11.61
C ALA A 48 3.82 0.89 -10.50
N ILE A 49 4.82 1.75 -10.32
CA ILE A 49 5.82 1.62 -9.25
C ILE A 49 5.15 1.79 -7.87
N GLY A 50 4.28 2.80 -7.72
CA GLY A 50 3.51 3.01 -6.49
C GLY A 50 2.64 1.80 -6.14
N ASN A 51 1.92 1.23 -7.12
CA ASN A 51 1.10 0.04 -6.92
C ASN A 51 1.94 -1.18 -6.52
N ARG A 52 3.11 -1.39 -7.15
CA ARG A 52 4.06 -2.46 -6.78
C ARG A 52 4.57 -2.28 -5.34
N MET A 53 4.91 -1.05 -4.94
CA MET A 53 5.31 -0.79 -3.56
C MET A 53 4.17 -1.04 -2.58
N ALA A 54 2.94 -0.62 -2.89
CA ALA A 54 1.77 -0.90 -2.07
C ALA A 54 1.52 -2.41 -1.92
N THR A 55 1.66 -3.19 -2.99
CA THR A 55 1.56 -4.66 -2.93
C THR A 55 2.66 -5.27 -2.08
N ASN A 56 3.91 -4.79 -2.21
CA ASN A 56 5.01 -5.24 -1.36
C ASN A 56 4.79 -4.92 0.12
N LEU A 57 4.22 -3.75 0.45
CA LEU A 57 3.88 -3.39 1.83
C LEU A 57 2.80 -4.31 2.42
N GLN A 58 1.75 -4.62 1.64
CA GLN A 58 0.70 -5.56 2.04
C GLN A 58 1.25 -6.99 2.20
N ALA A 59 2.12 -7.41 1.28
CA ALA A 59 2.81 -8.69 1.36
C ALA A 59 3.67 -8.76 2.63
N ASN A 60 4.47 -7.71 2.91
CA ASN A 60 5.31 -7.66 4.09
C ASN A 60 4.50 -7.69 5.40
N SER A 61 3.35 -7.02 5.46
CA SER A 61 2.41 -7.12 6.59
C SER A 61 1.96 -8.56 6.84
N THR A 62 1.65 -9.30 5.78
CA THR A 62 1.20 -10.70 5.87
C THR A 62 2.36 -11.63 6.25
N ILE A 63 3.54 -11.42 5.67
CA ILE A 63 4.77 -12.15 6.03
C ILE A 63 5.11 -11.93 7.49
N THR A 64 5.07 -10.69 7.97
CA THR A 64 5.37 -10.35 9.37
C THR A 64 4.44 -11.08 10.33
N ARG A 65 3.13 -11.11 10.02
CA ARG A 65 2.15 -11.90 10.79
C ARG A 65 2.51 -13.39 10.78
N GLY A 66 2.78 -13.97 9.61
CA GLY A 66 3.18 -15.37 9.50
C GLY A 66 4.49 -15.72 10.23
N ILE A 67 5.47 -14.80 10.25
CA ILE A 67 6.70 -14.96 11.03
C ILE A 67 6.37 -14.99 12.52
N ASN A 68 5.56 -14.06 13.03
CA ASN A 68 5.16 -14.03 14.44
C ASN A 68 4.41 -15.30 14.84
N ASP A 69 3.55 -15.82 13.97
CA ASP A 69 2.86 -17.10 14.20
C ASP A 69 3.87 -18.26 14.23
N SER A 70 4.82 -18.30 13.29
CA SER A 70 5.85 -19.35 13.25
C SER A 70 6.75 -19.34 14.50
N VAL A 71 7.10 -18.16 15.01
CA VAL A 71 7.88 -17.99 16.24
C VAL A 71 7.08 -18.46 17.44
N SER A 72 5.80 -18.09 17.51
CA SER A 72 4.89 -18.49 18.58
C SER A 72 4.72 -20.01 18.60
N LEU A 73 4.53 -20.64 17.45
CA LEU A 73 4.45 -22.10 17.32
C LEU A 73 5.77 -22.78 17.73
N GLY A 74 6.91 -22.21 17.34
CA GLY A 74 8.23 -22.72 17.73
C GLY A 74 8.44 -22.66 19.24
N PHE A 75 8.05 -21.56 19.88
CA PHE A 75 8.10 -21.40 21.33
C PHE A 75 7.19 -22.42 22.04
N VAL A 76 5.93 -22.54 21.58
CA VAL A 76 4.98 -23.53 22.13
C VAL A 76 5.52 -24.96 21.99
N ARG A 77 6.13 -25.31 20.85
CA ARG A 77 6.79 -26.61 20.64
C ARG A 77 7.94 -26.85 21.63
N LYS A 78 8.78 -25.84 21.87
CA LYS A 78 9.90 -25.96 22.83
C LYS A 78 9.37 -26.20 24.24
N VAL A 79 8.41 -25.41 24.68
CA VAL A 79 7.81 -25.54 26.02
C VAL A 79 7.09 -26.89 26.19
N SER A 80 6.32 -27.34 25.20
CA SER A 80 5.64 -28.63 25.27
C SER A 80 6.61 -29.82 25.27
N SER A 81 7.70 -29.74 24.50
CA SER A 81 8.76 -30.75 24.52
C SER A 81 9.45 -30.82 25.89
N GLN A 82 9.73 -29.67 26.51
CA GLN A 82 10.33 -29.60 27.84
C GLN A 82 9.40 -30.21 28.90
N ALA A 83 8.09 -29.96 28.81
CA ALA A 83 7.10 -30.55 29.70
C ALA A 83 7.05 -32.08 29.57
N ALA A 84 7.14 -32.62 28.34
CA ALA A 84 7.19 -34.06 28.10
C ALA A 84 8.44 -34.72 28.71
N VAL A 85 9.61 -34.08 28.58
CA VAL A 85 10.87 -34.56 29.19
C VAL A 85 10.79 -34.54 30.72
N TYR A 86 10.23 -33.48 31.31
CA TYR A 86 10.04 -33.40 32.76
C TYR A 86 9.10 -34.50 33.28
N ALA A 87 7.99 -34.76 32.58
CA ALA A 87 7.08 -35.85 32.93
C ALA A 87 7.79 -37.21 32.84
N CYS A 88 8.59 -37.44 31.79
CA CYS A 88 9.36 -38.66 31.62
C CYS A 88 10.30 -38.96 32.80
N HIS A 89 11.03 -37.93 33.23
CA HIS A 89 11.96 -38.01 34.36
C HIS A 89 11.24 -38.27 35.69
N ALA A 90 10.07 -37.68 35.90
CA ALA A 90 9.26 -37.87 37.10
C ALA A 90 8.67 -39.30 37.21
N TYR A 91 8.41 -39.97 36.09
CA TYR A 91 7.84 -41.33 36.07
C TYR A 91 8.87 -42.46 35.91
N HIS A 92 10.18 -42.19 36.04
CA HIS A 92 11.28 -43.18 35.90
C HIS A 92 11.14 -44.10 34.68
N ARG A 93 10.60 -43.58 33.57
CA ARG A 93 10.50 -44.31 32.31
C ARG A 93 11.89 -44.32 31.65
N PRO A 94 12.32 -45.45 31.03
CA PRO A 94 13.62 -45.50 30.36
C PRO A 94 13.68 -44.45 29.26
N LYS A 95 14.85 -43.80 29.08
CA LYS A 95 15.04 -42.68 28.12
C LYS A 95 14.67 -42.98 26.67
N ALA A 96 14.50 -44.24 26.29
CA ALA A 96 14.05 -44.66 24.96
C ALA A 96 12.51 -44.65 24.78
N ALA A 97 11.75 -44.49 25.87
CA ALA A 97 10.30 -44.34 25.86
C ALA A 97 9.84 -42.86 25.87
N CYS A 98 10.81 -41.95 25.77
CA CYS A 98 10.71 -40.51 25.59
C CYS A 98 11.68 -40.12 24.45
#